data_AF-A0A6L8GA62-F1
#
_entry.id   AF-A0A6L8GA62-F1
#
_cell.length_a   1.000
_cell.length_b   1.000
_cell.length_c   1.000
_cell.angle_alpha   90.00
_cell.angle_beta   90.00
_cell.angle_gamma   90.00
#
_symmetry.space_group_name_H-M   'P 1'
#
loop_
_entity.id
_entity.type
_entity.pdbx_description
1 polymer ?
#
loop_
_entity_poly.entity_id
_entity_poly.type
_entity_poly.pdbx_seq_one_letter_code
_entity_poly.pdbx_strand_id
1 'polypeptide(L)' 'MAVASQNIRIRLKAFDYRVLDASTQEIVSTAKRTGATVRGPIPMPNEIEKFTVLRGPHVDKKSRDQFE' A
#
# COMPACT_ATOMS: atom_id res chain seq x y z
N MET A 1 -12.96 12.92 -33.76
CA MET A 1 -13.62 12.73 -32.46
C MET A 1 -12.55 12.79 -31.39
N ALA A 2 -12.60 13.79 -30.51
CA ALA A 2 -11.67 13.88 -29.39
C ALA A 2 -12.06 12.78 -28.39
N VAL A 3 -11.32 11.67 -28.39
CA VAL A 3 -11.41 10.68 -27.32
C VAL A 3 -10.92 11.40 -26.07
N ALA A 4 -11.82 11.69 -25.13
CA ALA A 4 -11.45 12.26 -23.85
C ALA A 4 -10.38 11.35 -23.23
N SER A 5 -9.16 11.86 -23.07
CA SER A 5 -8.05 11.13 -22.47
C SER A 5 -8.38 10.85 -21.00
N GLN A 6 -8.94 9.68 -20.71
CA GLN A 6 -9.24 9.29 -19.35
C GLN A 6 -7.96 8.93 -18.61
N ASN A 7 -7.59 9.77 -17.65
CA ASN A 7 -6.44 9.56 -16.78
C ASN A 7 -6.89 8.84 -15.51
N ILE A 8 -6.59 7.54 -15.42
CA ILE A 8 -6.87 6.72 -14.23
C ILE A 8 -5.64 6.71 -13.34
N ARG A 9 -5.82 6.98 -12.04
CA ARG A 9 -4.76 6.86 -11.02
C ARG A 9 -5.16 5.81 -9.99
N ILE A 10 -4.32 4.80 -9.84
CA ILE A 10 -4.55 3.68 -8.92
C ILE A 10 -3.55 3.82 -7.77
N ARG A 11 -4.01 3.79 -6.53
CA ARG A 11 -3.15 3.71 -5.34
C ARG A 11 -3.38 2.37 -4.67
N LEU A 12 -2.36 1.54 -4.63
CA LEU A 12 -2.38 0.25 -3.95
C LEU A 12 -1.84 0.42 -2.53
N LYS A 13 -2.53 -0.15 -1.54
CA LYS A 13 -2.09 -0.22 -0.15
C LYS A 13 -2.28 -1.67 0.33
N ALA A 14 -1.26 -2.24 0.94
CA ALA A 14 -1.31 -3.56 1.56
C ALA A 14 -0.31 -3.62 2.72
N PHE A 15 -0.56 -4.50 3.68
CA PHE A 15 0.36 -4.75 4.80
C PHE A 15 1.51 -5.69 4.40
N ASP A 16 1.26 -6.66 3.52
CA ASP A 16 2.29 -7.57 2.98
C ASP A 16 2.77 -7.08 1.61
N TYR A 17 4.08 -6.84 1.49
CA TYR A 17 4.72 -6.42 0.24
C TYR A 17 4.62 -7.47 -0.87
N ARG A 18 4.57 -8.76 -0.55
CA ARG A 18 4.57 -9.84 -1.54
C ARG A 18 3.29 -9.83 -2.38
N VAL A 19 2.16 -9.63 -1.71
CA VAL A 19 0.85 -9.52 -2.35
C VAL A 19 0.79 -8.23 -3.18
N LEU A 20 1.31 -7.13 -2.62
CA LEU A 20 1.35 -5.84 -3.31
C LEU A 20 2.13 -5.92 -4.63
N ASP A 21 3.32 -6.53 -4.61
CA ASP A 21 4.18 -6.67 -5.78
C ASP A 21 3.55 -7.56 -6.85
N ALA A 22 2.96 -8.69 -6.44
CA ALA A 22 2.26 -9.60 -7.35
C ALA A 22 1.10 -8.89 -8.07
N SER A 23 0.22 -8.22 -7.32
CA SER A 23 -0.91 -7.48 -7.90
C SER A 23 -0.45 -6.31 -8.77
N THR A 24 0.63 -5.61 -8.38
CA THR A 24 1.19 -4.51 -9.17
C THR A 24 1.69 -5.01 -10.53
N GLN A 25 2.40 -6.14 -10.56
CA GLN A 25 2.88 -6.73 -11.81
C GLN A 25 1.74 -7.20 -12.72
N GLU A 26 0.70 -7.80 -12.15
CA GLU A 26 -0.49 -8.22 -12.89
C GLU A 26 -1.22 -7.04 -13.54
N ILE A 27 -1.43 -5.96 -12.80
CA ILE A 27 -2.08 -4.74 -13.31
C ILE A 27 -1.24 -4.10 -14.42
N VAL A 28 0.07 -3.99 -14.22
CA VAL A 28 0.97 -3.38 -15.21
C VAL A 28 1.04 -4.21 -16.48
N SER A 29 1.13 -5.55 -16.38
CA SER A 29 1.14 -6.43 -17.56
C SER A 29 -0.17 -6.36 -18.34
N THR A 30 -1.31 -6.29 -17.63
CA THR A 30 -2.64 -6.18 -18.25
C THR A 30 -2.82 -4.83 -18.94
N ALA A 31 -2.43 -3.73 -18.30
CA ALA A 31 -2.53 -2.39 -18.89
C ALA A 31 -1.60 -2.20 -20.11
N LYS A 32 -0.41 -2.83 -20.09
CA LYS A 32 0.48 -2.86 -21.26
C LYS A 32 -0.14 -3.66 -22.40
N ARG A 33 -0.77 -4.80 -22.11
CA ARG A 33 -1.43 -5.65 -23.12
C ARG A 33 -2.62 -4.96 -23.80
N THR A 34 -3.35 -4.09 -23.10
CA THR A 34 -4.45 -3.31 -23.67
C THR A 34 -4.00 -2.07 -24.43
N GLY A 35 -2.70 -1.78 -24.48
CA GLY A 35 -2.15 -0.62 -25.20
C GLY A 35 -2.26 0.71 -24.43
N ALA A 36 -2.56 0.68 -23.13
CA ALA A 36 -2.61 1.88 -22.31
C ALA A 36 -1.18 2.40 -21.99
N THR A 37 -1.01 3.72 -21.95
CA THR A 37 0.25 4.33 -21.52
C THR A 37 0.37 4.28 -20.00
N VAL A 38 1.32 3.50 -19.49
CA VAL A 38 1.52 3.31 -18.04
C VAL A 38 2.68 4.15 -17.55
N ARG A 39 2.44 5.04 -16.58
CA ARG A 39 3.49 5.53 -15.68
C ARG A 39 3.70 4.43 -14.65
N GLY A 40 4.89 3.83 -14.63
CA GLY A 40 5.22 2.64 -13.85
C GLY A 40 4.89 2.76 -12.35
N PRO A 41 4.96 1.67 -11.58
CA PRO A 41 4.67 1.72 -10.16
C PRO A 41 5.61 2.69 -9.45
N ILE A 42 5.05 3.74 -8.86
CA ILE A 42 5.79 4.73 -8.08
C ILE A 42 5.66 4.34 -6.61
N PRO A 43 6.73 3.89 -5.94
CA PRO A 43 6.68 3.57 -4.53
C PRO A 43 6.43 4.86 -3.74
N MET A 44 5.47 4.80 -2.82
CA MET A 44 5.19 5.86 -1.87
C MET A 44 5.84 5.51 -0.52
N PRO A 45 6.15 6.50 0.34
CA PRO A 45 6.60 6.22 1.70
C PRO A 45 5.61 5.34 2.46
N ASN A 46 6.14 4.40 3.25
CA ASN A 46 5.33 3.54 4.10
C ASN A 46 4.83 4.33 5.31
N GLU A 47 3.53 4.29 5.55
CA GLU A 47 2.91 4.81 6.77
C GLU A 47 3.05 3.72 7.85
N ILE A 48 3.73 4.03 8.96
CA ILE A 48 3.93 3.11 10.09
C ILE A 48 3.17 3.68 11.29
N GLU A 49 2.17 2.96 11.78
CA GLU A 49 1.36 3.36 12.93
C GLU A 49 1.87 2.66 14.18
N LYS A 50 2.45 3.41 15.11
CA LYS A 50 3.03 2.85 16.34
C LYS A 50 2.07 2.95 17.50
N PHE A 51 1.76 1.81 18.12
CA PHE A 51 0.86 1.73 19.26
C PHE A 51 1.60 1.21 20.50
N THR A 52 1.47 1.94 21.60
CA THR A 52 1.97 1.52 22.91
C THR A 52 0.81 1.15 23.82
N VAL A 53 0.76 -0.09 24.29
CA VAL A 53 -0.24 -0.55 25.26
C VAL A 53 0.42 -1.06 26.53
N LEU A 54 -0.32 -0.97 27.64
CA LEU A 54 0.10 -1.58 28.90
C LEU A 54 -0.15 -3.07 28.83
N ARG A 55 0.83 -3.87 29.25
CA ARG A 55 0.70 -5.33 29.25
C ARG A 55 -0.30 -5.83 30.30
N GLY A 56 -0.37 -5.14 31.43
CA GLY A 56 -1.24 -5.48 32.56
C GLY A 56 -2.36 -4.46 32.78
N PRO A 57 -3.51 -4.90 33.32
CA PRO A 57 -4.63 -4.00 33.62
C PRO A 57 -4.40 -3.13 34.86
N HIS A 58 -3.43 -3.43 35.73
CA HIS A 58 -3.25 -2.74 37.02
C HIS A 58 -1.77 -2.51 37.38
N VAL A 59 -1.48 -1.30 37.89
CA VAL A 59 -0.23 -0.82 38.54
C VAL A 59 1.07 -0.83 37.73
N ASP A 60 1.32 -1.78 36.84
CA ASP A 60 2.61 -1.84 36.12
C ASP A 60 2.66 -0.93 34.88
N LYS A 61 3.09 0.32 35.08
CA LYS A 61 3.25 1.33 34.02
C LYS A 61 4.54 1.18 33.20
N LYS A 62 5.51 0.41 33.70
CA LYS A 62 6.83 0.20 33.07
C LYS A 62 6.79 -0.97 32.09
N SER A 63 5.95 -1.96 32.34
CA SER A 63 5.67 -3.03 31.37
C SER A 63 4.75 -2.54 30.26
N ARG A 64 5.33 -2.23 29.09
CA ARG A 64 4.62 -1.78 27.89
C ARG A 64 4.96 -2.67 26.70
N ASP A 65 3.95 -2.96 25.89
CA ASP A 65 4.12 -3.61 24.59
C ASP A 65 4.00 -2.57 23.48
N GLN A 66 4.89 -2.69 22.50
CA GLN A 66 5.01 -1.78 21.36
C GLN A 66 4.65 -2.55 20.09
N PHE A 67 3.68 -2.04 19.35
CA PHE A 67 3.21 -2.61 18.09
C PHE A 67 3.39 -1.59 16.96
N GLU A 68 3.55 -2.10 15.75
CA GLU A 68 3.68 -1.35 14.49
C GLU A 68 2.83 -1.97 13.38
#